data_AF-A0A2N3NAT5-F1
#
_entry.id   AF-A0A2N3NAT5-F1
#
_cell.length_a   1.000
_cell.length_b   1.000
_cell.length_c   1.000
_cell.angle_alpha   90.00
_cell.angle_beta   90.00
_cell.angle_gamma   90.00
#
_symmetry.space_group_name_H-M   'P 1'
#
loop_
_entity.id
_entity.type
_entity.pdbx_description
1 polymer ?
#
loop_
_entity_poly.entity_id
_entity_poly.type
_entity_poly.pdbx_seq_one_letter_code
_entity_poly.pdbx_strand_id
1 'polypeptide(L)'
;GAPVGILVDFGAALIVKMVNKILLTTAIADILFLATGAAQLAFSLIVKNVMNEEPVEGMQAARNLLYQRFPLQAGIINAIAIFVTFAATLPGLITPARAWLKLSGALITLCGLFTLCLGIFLWVLTLRTKEDFFPIWMTQEPKVQDLMQTTFECCGYFNSTAPAFVTNPTCPSPAAAALMRGCSAPVASFANIFIDDVFTAVFGMVGVDALLILSIACLLKDRKERERYRHIDEKTGYTGI
;
A
#
# COMPACT_ATOMS: atom_id res chain seq x y z
N GLY A 1 33.91 -7.37 37.26
CA GLY A 1 33.07 -7.13 36.07
C GLY A 1 31.70 -7.66 36.36
N ALA A 2 30.77 -6.79 36.74
CA ALA A 2 29.38 -7.15 37.01
C ALA A 2 28.59 -7.33 35.70
N PRO A 3 27.60 -8.23 35.65
CA PRO A 3 26.89 -8.56 34.42
C PRO A 3 25.83 -7.50 34.12
N VAL A 4 26.06 -6.71 33.06
CA VAL A 4 25.13 -5.69 32.54
C VAL A 4 23.96 -6.34 31.75
N GLY A 5 24.04 -7.63 31.43
CA GLY A 5 23.05 -8.33 30.57
C GLY A 5 21.76 -8.80 31.24
N ILE A 6 21.69 -8.93 32.57
CA ILE A 6 20.52 -9.54 33.25
C ILE A 6 19.45 -8.48 33.59
N LEU A 7 19.81 -7.21 33.73
CA LEU A 7 18.86 -6.14 34.06
C LEU A 7 17.98 -5.70 32.88
N VAL A 8 18.45 -5.85 31.64
CA VAL A 8 17.67 -5.46 30.45
C VAL A 8 16.54 -6.47 30.18
N ASP A 9 16.82 -7.77 30.35
CA ASP A 9 15.84 -8.84 30.15
C ASP A 9 14.79 -8.88 31.27
N PHE A 10 15.18 -8.64 32.53
CA PHE A 10 14.22 -8.54 33.64
C PHE A 10 13.39 -7.25 33.58
N GLY A 11 13.98 -6.14 33.12
CA GLY A 11 13.26 -4.87 32.91
C GLY A 11 12.19 -4.99 31.82
N ALA A 12 12.52 -5.63 30.69
CA ALA A 12 11.56 -5.93 29.63
C ALA A 12 10.49 -6.93 30.10
N ALA A 13 10.88 -8.00 30.81
CA ALA A 13 9.95 -8.99 31.32
C ALA A 13 8.99 -8.43 32.39
N LEU A 14 9.46 -7.51 33.25
CA LEU A 14 8.63 -6.90 34.31
C LEU A 14 7.68 -5.82 33.75
N ILE A 15 8.10 -5.05 32.75
CA ILE A 15 7.22 -4.13 32.00
C ILE A 15 6.15 -4.94 31.25
N VAL A 16 6.52 -6.04 30.59
CA VAL A 16 5.59 -6.92 29.88
C VAL A 16 4.63 -7.63 30.84
N LYS A 17 5.04 -7.95 32.08
CA LYS A 17 4.17 -8.61 33.08
C LYS A 17 3.01 -7.74 33.57
N MET A 18 3.12 -6.41 33.42
CA MET A 18 2.12 -5.44 33.86
C MET A 18 1.29 -4.83 32.72
N VAL A 19 1.70 -5.05 31.47
CA VAL A 19 0.95 -4.60 30.27
C VAL A 19 -0.12 -5.64 29.94
N ASN A 20 -1.36 -5.18 29.84
CA ASN A 20 -2.47 -5.97 29.32
C ASN A 20 -2.10 -6.51 27.92
N LYS A 21 -2.11 -7.83 27.72
CA LYS A 21 -1.79 -8.46 26.43
C LYS A 21 -2.58 -7.84 25.28
N ILE A 22 -3.84 -7.45 25.53
CA ILE A 22 -4.71 -6.79 24.56
C ILE A 22 -4.19 -5.40 24.17
N LEU A 23 -3.69 -4.63 25.14
CA LEU A 23 -3.08 -3.33 24.90
C LEU A 23 -1.79 -3.47 24.07
N LEU A 24 -0.95 -4.45 24.40
CA LEU A 24 0.28 -4.72 23.65
C LEU A 24 -0.03 -5.10 22.19
N THR A 25 -0.96 -6.02 21.97
CA THR A 25 -1.39 -6.41 20.61
C THR A 25 -1.94 -5.22 19.83
N THR A 26 -2.74 -4.37 20.48
CA THR A 26 -3.28 -3.16 19.84
C THR A 26 -2.16 -2.17 19.48
N ALA A 27 -1.18 -1.98 20.35
CA ALA A 27 -0.02 -1.12 20.08
C ALA A 27 0.85 -1.64 18.92
N ILE A 28 1.06 -2.97 18.84
CA ILE A 28 1.79 -3.58 17.71
C ILE A 28 1.01 -3.36 16.40
N ALA A 29 -0.30 -3.60 16.40
CA ALA A 29 -1.14 -3.36 15.23
C ALA A 29 -1.13 -1.88 14.81
N ASP A 30 -1.07 -0.95 15.76
CA ASP A 30 -1.00 0.49 15.52
C ASP A 30 0.34 0.92 14.88
N ILE A 31 1.45 0.30 15.31
CA ILE A 31 2.76 0.50 14.67
C ILE A 31 2.77 -0.07 13.25
N LEU A 32 2.15 -1.22 13.01
CA LEU A 32 2.01 -1.78 11.66
C LEU A 32 1.18 -0.86 10.75
N PHE A 33 0.09 -0.28 11.27
CA PHE A 33 -0.71 0.72 10.56
C PHE A 33 0.10 1.97 10.21
N LEU A 34 0.95 2.45 11.12
CA LEU A 34 1.87 3.55 10.80
C LEU A 34 2.87 3.16 9.70
N ALA A 35 3.42 1.94 9.76
CA ALA A 35 4.38 1.43 8.79
C ALA A 35 3.77 1.32 7.38
N THR A 36 2.50 0.89 7.26
CA THR A 36 1.81 0.86 5.97
C THR A 36 1.60 2.26 5.42
N GLY A 37 1.23 3.24 6.25
CA GLY A 37 1.16 4.66 5.85
C GLY A 37 2.50 5.22 5.37
N ALA A 38 3.59 4.89 6.06
CA ALA A 38 4.94 5.29 5.65
C ALA A 38 5.37 4.65 4.32
N ALA A 39 5.08 3.35 4.13
CA ALA A 39 5.35 2.66 2.87
C ALA A 39 4.56 3.27 1.70
N GLN A 40 3.27 3.57 1.90
CA GLN A 40 2.43 4.20 0.88
C GLN A 40 2.92 5.60 0.52
N LEU A 41 3.35 6.40 1.51
CA LEU A 41 3.92 7.72 1.27
C LEU A 41 5.24 7.62 0.50
N ALA A 42 6.15 6.75 0.96
CA ALA A 42 7.45 6.55 0.33
C ALA A 42 7.28 6.12 -1.14
N PHE A 43 6.45 5.12 -1.39
CA PHE A 43 6.12 4.68 -2.75
C PHE A 43 5.61 5.84 -3.61
N SER A 44 4.61 6.58 -3.10
CA SER A 44 3.99 7.66 -3.87
C SER A 44 4.97 8.80 -4.20
N LEU A 45 5.86 9.14 -3.28
CA LEU A 45 6.87 10.20 -3.48
C LEU A 45 8.00 9.74 -4.42
N ILE A 46 8.53 8.54 -4.22
CA ILE A 46 9.58 7.98 -5.07
C ILE A 46 9.08 7.90 -6.51
N VAL A 47 7.90 7.32 -6.72
CA VAL A 47 7.31 7.18 -8.05
C VAL A 47 7.07 8.55 -8.70
N LYS A 48 6.54 9.53 -7.95
CA LYS A 48 6.32 10.89 -8.48
C LYS A 48 7.61 11.56 -8.96
N ASN A 49 8.75 11.23 -8.36
CA ASN A 49 10.05 11.76 -8.75
C ASN A 49 10.62 11.08 -10.01
N VAL A 50 10.42 9.76 -10.16
CA VAL A 50 11.05 8.98 -11.25
C VAL A 50 10.16 8.77 -12.48
N MET A 51 8.83 8.95 -12.37
CA MET A 51 7.88 8.62 -13.45
C MET A 51 8.04 9.43 -14.74
N ASN A 52 8.76 10.56 -14.68
CA ASN A 52 9.03 11.45 -15.82
C ASN A 52 10.50 11.42 -16.25
N GLU A 53 11.31 10.54 -15.68
CA GLU A 53 12.69 10.36 -16.13
C GLU A 53 12.71 9.74 -17.52
N GLU A 54 13.66 10.20 -18.34
CA GLU A 54 13.87 9.66 -19.68
C GLU A 54 14.28 8.19 -19.58
N PRO A 55 13.54 7.26 -20.20
CA PRO A 55 13.82 5.84 -20.06
C PRO A 55 15.07 5.45 -20.85
N VAL A 56 15.92 4.63 -20.24
CA VAL A 56 17.10 4.04 -20.90
C VAL A 56 16.76 2.66 -21.48
N GLU A 57 15.79 1.96 -20.89
CA GLU A 57 15.35 0.61 -21.26
C GLU A 57 13.84 0.55 -21.53
N GLY A 58 13.38 -0.41 -22.35
CA GLY A 58 11.96 -0.53 -22.69
C GLY A 58 11.06 -0.96 -21.52
N MET A 59 11.56 -1.77 -20.59
CA MET A 59 10.84 -2.08 -19.35
C MET A 59 10.67 -0.84 -18.47
N GLN A 60 11.70 0.01 -18.40
CA GLN A 60 11.63 1.30 -17.70
C GLN A 60 10.64 2.25 -18.40
N ALA A 61 10.65 2.31 -19.74
CA ALA A 61 9.68 3.09 -20.51
C ALA A 61 8.25 2.67 -20.18
N ALA A 62 7.94 1.37 -20.27
CA ALA A 62 6.61 0.85 -19.92
C ALA A 62 6.25 1.16 -18.46
N ARG A 63 7.15 0.92 -17.51
CA ARG A 63 6.93 1.21 -16.08
C ARG A 63 6.64 2.68 -15.81
N ASN A 64 7.42 3.59 -16.38
CA ASN A 64 7.24 5.04 -16.20
C ASN A 64 5.87 5.49 -16.72
N LEU A 65 5.42 4.94 -17.85
CA LEU A 65 4.08 5.21 -18.39
C LEU A 65 2.96 4.65 -17.51
N LEU A 66 3.14 3.48 -16.90
CA LEU A 66 2.18 2.93 -15.93
C LEU A 66 2.10 3.81 -14.68
N TYR A 67 3.24 4.27 -14.16
CA TYR A 67 3.29 5.15 -12.99
C TYR A 67 2.51 6.45 -13.16
N GLN A 68 2.51 7.04 -14.36
CA GLN A 68 1.74 8.24 -14.65
C GLN A 68 0.22 8.04 -14.53
N ARG A 69 -0.26 6.79 -14.55
CA ARG A 69 -1.68 6.44 -14.37
C ARG A 69 -2.05 6.13 -12.92
N PHE A 70 -1.06 5.94 -12.05
CA PHE A 70 -1.34 5.62 -10.65
C PHE A 70 -1.93 6.84 -9.93
N PRO A 71 -2.88 6.63 -9.00
CA PRO A 71 -3.50 7.71 -8.24
C PRO A 71 -2.58 8.22 -7.12
N LEU A 72 -1.34 8.62 -7.46
CA LEU A 72 -0.27 8.94 -6.52
C LEU A 72 -0.64 10.11 -5.58
N GLN A 73 -1.36 11.12 -6.07
CA GLN A 73 -1.83 12.21 -5.21
C GLN A 73 -2.82 11.72 -4.16
N ALA A 74 -3.75 10.85 -4.54
CA ALA A 74 -4.70 10.26 -3.60
C ALA A 74 -3.98 9.35 -2.58
N GLY A 75 -2.95 8.62 -3.02
CA GLY A 75 -2.07 7.85 -2.13
C GLY A 75 -1.34 8.72 -1.09
N ILE A 76 -0.82 9.88 -1.49
CA ILE A 76 -0.18 10.84 -0.57
C ILE A 76 -1.19 11.37 0.45
N ILE A 77 -2.38 11.78 0.00
CA ILE A 77 -3.43 12.31 0.88
C ILE A 77 -3.83 11.27 1.92
N ASN A 78 -4.05 10.02 1.49
CA ASN A 78 -4.41 8.94 2.40
C ASN A 78 -3.28 8.60 3.38
N ALA A 79 -2.02 8.65 2.94
CA ALA A 79 -0.89 8.42 3.84
C ALA A 79 -0.81 9.50 4.93
N ILE A 80 -1.01 10.78 4.59
CA ILE A 80 -1.10 11.87 5.57
C ILE A 80 -2.25 11.61 6.55
N ALA A 81 -3.41 11.16 6.06
CA ALA A 81 -4.54 10.80 6.91
C ALA A 81 -4.19 9.66 7.88
N ILE A 82 -3.42 8.66 7.45
CA ILE A 82 -2.92 7.57 8.30
C ILE A 82 -2.02 8.13 9.41
N PHE A 83 -1.07 9.03 9.11
CA PHE A 83 -0.21 9.65 10.12
C PHE A 83 -0.99 10.46 11.15
N VAL A 84 -1.99 11.24 10.70
CA VAL A 84 -2.87 12.01 11.61
C VAL A 84 -3.71 11.06 12.47
N THR A 85 -4.22 9.98 11.86
CA THR A 85 -5.01 8.98 12.56
C THR A 85 -4.18 8.24 13.62
N PHE A 86 -2.94 7.88 13.31
CA PHE A 86 -1.99 7.34 14.28
C PHE A 86 -1.71 8.33 15.42
N ALA A 87 -1.54 9.63 15.13
CA ALA A 87 -1.40 10.60 16.21
C ALA A 87 -2.65 10.64 17.13
N ALA A 88 -3.84 10.42 16.56
CA ALA A 88 -5.10 10.35 17.30
C ALA A 88 -5.30 9.03 18.08
N THR A 89 -4.57 7.95 17.77
CA THR A 89 -4.62 6.70 18.55
C THR A 89 -3.84 6.81 19.85
N LEU A 90 -2.76 7.63 19.89
CA LEU A 90 -1.88 7.76 21.06
C LEU A 90 -2.62 8.11 22.36
N PRO A 91 -3.51 9.14 22.42
CA PRO A 91 -4.28 9.41 23.64
C PRO A 91 -5.19 8.23 24.02
N GLY A 92 -5.73 7.52 23.03
CA GLY A 92 -6.56 6.33 23.25
C GLY A 92 -5.78 5.16 23.87
N LEU A 93 -4.52 4.98 23.49
CA LEU A 93 -3.68 3.91 24.03
C LEU A 93 -3.16 4.25 25.43
N ILE A 94 -2.79 5.50 25.68
CA ILE A 94 -2.17 5.94 26.94
C ILE A 94 -3.20 6.19 28.05
N THR A 95 -4.37 6.73 27.71
CA THR A 95 -5.41 7.06 28.69
C THR A 95 -6.46 5.94 28.80
N PRO A 96 -7.13 5.78 29.95
CA PRO A 96 -8.28 4.85 30.07
C PRO A 96 -9.53 5.34 29.32
N ALA A 97 -9.52 6.56 28.77
CA ALA A 97 -10.67 7.17 28.14
C ALA A 97 -11.08 6.41 26.85
N ARG A 98 -12.31 5.91 26.84
CA ARG A 98 -12.86 5.14 25.72
C ARG A 98 -13.23 6.00 24.50
N ALA A 99 -13.44 7.30 24.67
CA ALA A 99 -13.83 8.21 23.60
C ALA A 99 -12.77 8.29 22.50
N TRP A 100 -11.49 8.41 22.88
CA TRP A 100 -10.37 8.43 21.95
C TRP A 100 -10.26 7.17 21.12
N LEU A 101 -10.42 5.98 21.74
CA LEU A 101 -10.39 4.71 21.02
C LEU A 101 -11.56 4.56 20.02
N LYS A 102 -12.74 5.10 20.32
CA LYS A 102 -13.87 5.10 19.38
C LYS A 102 -13.60 6.04 18.20
N LEU A 103 -13.08 7.24 18.48
CA LEU A 103 -12.72 8.21 17.47
C LEU A 103 -11.63 7.66 16.54
N SER A 104 -10.55 7.12 17.10
CA SER A 104 -9.47 6.55 16.31
C SER A 104 -9.94 5.34 15.49
N GLY A 105 -10.76 4.45 16.05
CA GLY A 105 -11.36 3.34 15.30
C GLY A 105 -12.20 3.81 14.09
N ALA A 106 -12.94 4.92 14.23
CA ALA A 106 -13.70 5.51 13.13
C ALA A 106 -12.78 6.12 12.05
N LEU A 107 -11.71 6.82 12.46
CA LEU A 107 -10.72 7.39 11.55
C LEU A 107 -9.96 6.29 10.78
N ILE A 108 -9.55 5.21 11.45
CA ILE A 108 -8.90 4.06 10.81
C ILE A 108 -9.85 3.40 9.80
N THR A 109 -11.13 3.29 10.12
CA THR A 109 -12.13 2.77 9.18
C THR A 109 -12.22 3.64 7.92
N LEU A 110 -12.17 4.97 8.07
CA LEU A 110 -12.16 5.89 6.94
C LEU A 110 -10.88 5.76 6.10
N CYS A 111 -9.71 5.65 6.73
CA CYS A 111 -8.45 5.38 6.04
C CYS A 111 -8.52 4.05 5.27
N GLY A 112 -8.98 2.97 5.91
CA GLY A 112 -9.07 1.66 5.26
C GLY A 112 -10.07 1.62 4.09
N LEU A 113 -11.19 2.33 4.18
CA LEU A 113 -12.10 2.50 3.05
C LEU A 113 -11.45 3.27 1.89
N PHE A 114 -10.69 4.32 2.19
CA PHE A 114 -9.97 5.06 1.17
C PHE A 114 -8.89 4.20 0.51
N THR A 115 -8.09 3.48 1.30
CA THR A 115 -7.09 2.52 0.83
C THR A 115 -7.73 1.44 -0.04
N LEU A 116 -8.91 0.94 0.35
CA LEU A 116 -9.67 -0.03 -0.43
C LEU A 116 -10.10 0.53 -1.79
N CYS A 117 -10.57 1.77 -1.85
CA CYS A 117 -10.89 2.44 -3.12
C CYS A 117 -9.66 2.55 -4.03
N LEU A 118 -8.47 2.87 -3.48
CA LEU A 118 -7.22 2.88 -4.25
C LEU A 118 -6.85 1.50 -4.78
N GLY A 119 -6.96 0.46 -3.93
CA GLY A 119 -6.70 -0.92 -4.32
C GLY A 119 -7.62 -1.39 -5.45
N ILE A 120 -8.92 -1.11 -5.34
CA ILE A 120 -9.91 -1.42 -6.38
C ILE A 120 -9.59 -0.67 -7.68
N PHE A 121 -9.22 0.62 -7.60
CA PHE A 121 -8.85 1.39 -8.79
C PHE A 121 -7.65 0.76 -9.51
N LEU A 122 -6.59 0.41 -8.78
CA LEU A 122 -5.42 -0.26 -9.34
C LEU A 122 -5.75 -1.64 -9.91
N TRP A 123 -6.60 -2.40 -9.24
CA TRP A 123 -7.07 -3.69 -9.75
C TRP A 123 -7.88 -3.55 -11.05
N VAL A 124 -8.74 -2.53 -11.17
CA VAL A 124 -9.48 -2.30 -12.41
C VAL A 124 -8.54 -1.93 -13.57
N LEU A 125 -7.43 -1.24 -13.31
CA LEU A 125 -6.43 -0.96 -14.34
C LEU A 125 -5.88 -2.25 -14.97
N THR A 126 -5.68 -3.32 -14.20
CA THR A 126 -5.10 -4.57 -14.73
C THR A 126 -6.04 -5.30 -15.70
N LEU A 127 -7.36 -5.11 -15.55
CA LEU A 127 -8.36 -5.71 -16.42
C LEU A 127 -8.39 -5.08 -17.82
N ARG A 128 -8.04 -3.79 -17.94
CA ARG A 128 -8.13 -3.01 -19.19
C ARG A 128 -6.80 -2.53 -19.72
N THR A 129 -5.68 -3.01 -19.17
CA THR A 129 -4.31 -2.61 -19.55
C THR A 129 -4.08 -2.57 -21.05
N LYS A 130 -4.57 -3.57 -21.80
CA LYS A 130 -4.39 -3.64 -23.27
C LYS A 130 -5.09 -2.52 -24.02
N GLU A 131 -6.27 -2.11 -23.58
CA GLU A 131 -7.07 -1.09 -24.27
C GLU A 131 -6.65 0.31 -23.82
N ASP A 132 -6.47 0.49 -22.51
CA ASP A 132 -6.14 1.78 -21.91
C ASP A 132 -4.71 2.24 -22.22
N PHE A 133 -3.79 1.31 -22.48
CA PHE A 133 -2.41 1.63 -22.82
C PHE A 133 -2.21 1.96 -24.31
N PHE A 134 -3.15 1.62 -25.19
CA PHE A 134 -3.07 1.98 -26.61
C PHE A 134 -2.98 3.49 -26.89
N PRO A 135 -3.85 4.36 -26.34
CA PRO A 135 -3.73 5.80 -26.55
C PRO A 135 -2.42 6.37 -25.97
N ILE A 136 -1.90 5.76 -24.89
CA ILE A 136 -0.62 6.13 -24.31
C ILE A 136 0.51 5.79 -25.29
N TRP A 137 0.51 4.57 -25.85
CA TRP A 137 1.45 4.14 -26.88
C TRP A 137 1.50 5.10 -28.06
N MET A 138 0.33 5.50 -28.57
CA MET A 138 0.20 6.39 -29.73
C MET A 138 0.74 7.80 -29.52
N THR A 139 0.77 8.28 -28.28
CA THR A 139 1.25 9.62 -27.93
C THR A 139 2.75 9.64 -27.58
N GLN A 140 3.38 8.47 -27.47
CA GLN A 140 4.80 8.38 -27.18
C GLN A 140 5.67 8.78 -28.36
N GLU A 141 6.84 9.34 -28.04
CA GLU A 141 7.87 9.62 -29.02
C GLU A 141 8.40 8.32 -29.67
N PRO A 142 8.85 8.36 -30.94
CA PRO A 142 9.38 7.18 -31.62
C PRO A 142 10.51 6.48 -30.87
N LYS A 143 11.34 7.24 -30.15
CA LYS A 143 12.43 6.70 -29.31
C LYS A 143 11.90 5.80 -28.19
N VAL A 144 10.82 6.20 -27.51
CA VAL A 144 10.22 5.42 -26.41
C VAL A 144 9.52 4.18 -26.96
N GLN A 145 8.86 4.29 -28.12
CA GLN A 145 8.28 3.15 -28.82
C GLN A 145 9.35 2.14 -29.27
N ASP A 146 10.49 2.61 -29.80
CA ASP A 146 11.62 1.78 -30.21
C ASP A 146 12.21 0.97 -29.05
N LEU A 147 12.44 1.62 -27.90
CA LEU A 147 12.91 0.95 -26.69
C LEU A 147 11.98 -0.19 -26.27
N MET A 148 10.67 0.06 -26.27
CA MET A 148 9.67 -0.95 -25.94
C MET A 148 9.61 -2.07 -26.99
N GLN A 149 9.63 -1.75 -28.29
CA GLN A 149 9.63 -2.75 -29.37
C GLN A 149 10.85 -3.67 -29.31
N THR A 150 12.03 -3.10 -29.06
CA THR A 150 13.27 -3.84 -28.91
C THR A 150 13.23 -4.75 -27.67
N THR A 151 12.76 -4.22 -26.53
CA THR A 151 12.76 -4.96 -25.26
C THR A 151 11.71 -6.07 -25.20
N PHE A 152 10.53 -5.85 -25.77
CA PHE A 152 9.43 -6.81 -25.73
C PHE A 152 9.34 -7.71 -26.99
N GLU A 153 10.29 -7.57 -27.92
CA GLU A 153 10.39 -8.31 -29.18
C GLU A 153 9.06 -8.32 -29.92
N CYS A 154 8.57 -7.12 -30.24
CA CYS A 154 7.26 -6.92 -30.83
C CYS A 154 7.25 -5.74 -31.80
N CYS A 155 6.30 -5.75 -32.74
CA CYS A 155 6.12 -4.66 -33.71
C CYS A 155 4.68 -4.14 -33.62
N GLY A 156 4.49 -2.84 -33.82
CA GLY A 156 3.16 -2.21 -33.71
C GLY A 156 2.58 -2.36 -32.30
N TYR A 157 1.26 -2.38 -32.17
CA TYR A 157 0.59 -2.48 -30.85
C TYR A 157 -0.46 -3.59 -30.82
N PHE A 158 -1.60 -3.40 -31.50
CA PHE A 158 -2.61 -4.46 -31.59
C PHE A 158 -2.19 -5.53 -32.58
N ASN A 159 -1.66 -5.11 -33.72
CA ASN A 159 -1.09 -5.97 -34.75
C ASN A 159 0.28 -5.45 -35.16
N SER A 160 1.02 -6.28 -35.89
CA SER A 160 2.41 -6.03 -36.27
C SER A 160 2.62 -4.86 -37.23
N THR A 161 1.53 -4.37 -37.83
CA THR A 161 1.52 -3.29 -38.84
C THR A 161 0.67 -2.09 -38.42
N ALA A 162 -0.07 -2.18 -37.30
CA ALA A 162 -1.00 -1.14 -36.86
C ALA A 162 -0.93 -0.95 -35.33
N PRO A 163 -0.60 0.26 -34.84
CA PRO A 163 -0.15 1.45 -35.56
C PRO A 163 1.22 1.25 -36.22
N ALA A 164 1.65 2.20 -37.06
CA ALA A 164 2.96 2.12 -37.73
C ALA A 164 4.07 1.90 -36.69
N PHE A 165 4.85 0.84 -36.87
CA PHE A 165 5.97 0.50 -36.00
C PHE A 165 7.17 1.39 -36.32
N VAL A 166 8.08 1.53 -35.34
CA VAL A 166 9.33 2.26 -35.56
C VAL A 166 10.32 1.28 -36.17
N THR A 167 10.99 1.68 -37.25
CA THR A 167 11.95 0.80 -37.91
C THR A 167 13.20 0.67 -37.06
N ASN A 168 13.47 -0.54 -36.60
CA ASN A 168 14.58 -0.89 -35.73
C ASN A 168 15.10 -2.29 -36.08
N PRO A 169 16.17 -2.81 -35.43
CA PRO A 169 16.68 -4.15 -35.72
C PRO A 169 15.65 -5.28 -35.53
N THR A 170 14.66 -5.10 -34.65
CA THR A 170 13.56 -6.06 -34.40
C THR A 170 12.51 -6.02 -35.51
N CYS A 171 12.20 -4.84 -36.04
CA CYS A 171 11.19 -4.54 -37.05
C CYS A 171 11.84 -3.81 -38.24
N PRO A 172 12.76 -4.45 -39.00
CA PRO A 172 13.56 -3.76 -40.01
C PRO A 172 12.78 -3.44 -41.30
N SER A 173 11.69 -4.18 -41.55
CA SER A 173 10.83 -3.96 -42.71
C SER A 173 9.40 -4.42 -42.41
N PRO A 174 8.39 -3.95 -43.15
CA PRO A 174 7.01 -4.42 -43.00
C PRO A 174 6.87 -5.94 -43.19
N ALA A 175 7.67 -6.54 -44.06
CA ALA A 175 7.68 -7.98 -44.29
C ALA A 175 8.20 -8.76 -43.07
N ALA A 176 9.27 -8.26 -42.43
CA ALA A 176 9.80 -8.85 -41.19
C ALA A 176 8.85 -8.60 -40.01
N ALA A 177 8.29 -7.40 -39.90
CA ALA A 177 7.34 -7.05 -38.85
C ALA A 177 6.07 -7.90 -38.91
N ALA A 178 5.59 -8.28 -40.11
CA ALA A 178 4.42 -9.14 -40.27
C ALA A 178 4.57 -10.54 -39.65
N LEU A 179 5.80 -11.00 -39.39
CA LEU A 179 6.09 -12.26 -38.70
C LEU A 179 6.16 -12.09 -37.17
N MET A 180 6.22 -10.86 -36.67
CA MET A 180 6.24 -10.54 -35.25
C MET A 180 4.82 -10.40 -34.69
N ARG A 181 4.69 -10.47 -33.37
CA ARG A 181 3.45 -10.18 -32.65
C ARG A 181 3.31 -8.69 -32.34
N GLY A 182 2.07 -8.24 -32.10
CA GLY A 182 1.77 -6.91 -31.57
C GLY A 182 2.31 -6.71 -30.14
N CYS A 183 2.73 -5.49 -29.80
CA CYS A 183 3.26 -5.18 -28.45
C CYS A 183 2.21 -5.20 -27.34
N SER A 184 0.92 -5.16 -27.64
CA SER A 184 -0.15 -5.14 -26.65
C SER A 184 -0.12 -6.32 -25.67
N ALA A 185 0.18 -7.54 -26.15
CA ALA A 185 0.23 -8.73 -25.31
C ALA A 185 1.45 -8.74 -24.35
N PRO A 186 2.70 -8.60 -24.82
CA PRO A 186 3.86 -8.59 -23.91
C PRO A 186 3.87 -7.39 -22.97
N VAL A 187 3.49 -6.19 -23.44
CA VAL A 187 3.39 -5.00 -22.57
C VAL A 187 2.32 -5.20 -21.50
N ALA A 188 1.15 -5.72 -21.86
CA ALA A 188 0.11 -6.00 -20.86
C ALA A 188 0.52 -7.10 -19.87
N SER A 189 1.27 -8.11 -20.30
CA SER A 189 1.79 -9.13 -19.39
C SER A 189 2.74 -8.54 -18.34
N PHE A 190 3.67 -7.68 -18.77
CA PHE A 190 4.57 -6.98 -17.86
C PHE A 190 3.80 -6.06 -16.91
N ALA A 191 2.90 -5.26 -17.46
CA ALA A 191 2.09 -4.32 -16.70
C ALA A 191 1.20 -5.01 -15.67
N ASN A 192 0.57 -6.14 -16.03
CA ASN A 192 -0.27 -6.89 -15.10
C ASN A 192 0.55 -7.44 -13.93
N ILE A 193 1.69 -8.10 -14.17
CA ILE A 193 2.56 -8.57 -13.08
C ILE A 193 2.96 -7.42 -12.16
N PHE A 194 3.36 -6.29 -12.76
CA PHE A 194 3.80 -5.12 -12.01
C PHE A 194 2.67 -4.49 -11.17
N ILE A 195 1.48 -4.31 -11.74
CA ILE A 195 0.34 -3.72 -11.04
C ILE A 195 -0.23 -4.71 -10.01
N ASP A 196 -0.18 -6.02 -10.28
CA ASP A 196 -0.61 -7.08 -9.38
C ASP A 196 0.15 -7.04 -8.04
N ASP A 197 1.48 -6.88 -8.09
CA ASP A 197 2.30 -6.73 -6.89
C ASP A 197 1.90 -5.48 -6.09
N VAL A 198 1.67 -4.36 -6.78
CA VAL A 198 1.32 -3.08 -6.14
C VAL A 198 -0.08 -3.14 -5.52
N PHE A 199 -1.11 -3.57 -6.25
CA PHE A 199 -2.45 -3.63 -5.67
C PHE A 199 -2.53 -4.65 -4.54
N THR A 200 -1.78 -5.76 -4.63
CA THR A 200 -1.75 -6.78 -3.57
C THR A 200 -1.18 -6.20 -2.28
N ALA A 201 -0.11 -5.39 -2.39
CA ALA A 201 0.42 -4.64 -1.26
C ALA A 201 -0.64 -3.68 -0.68
N VAL A 202 -1.38 -2.94 -1.52
CA VAL A 202 -2.45 -2.03 -1.07
C VAL A 202 -3.59 -2.77 -0.37
N PHE A 203 -4.05 -3.92 -0.88
CA PHE A 203 -5.04 -4.74 -0.18
C PHE A 203 -4.48 -5.33 1.13
N GLY A 204 -3.19 -5.65 1.17
CA GLY A 204 -2.51 -6.02 2.40
C GLY A 204 -2.58 -4.93 3.47
N MET A 205 -2.46 -3.65 3.08
CA MET A 205 -2.66 -2.52 3.98
C MET A 205 -4.08 -2.49 4.55
N VAL A 206 -5.11 -2.70 3.72
CA VAL A 206 -6.51 -2.81 4.19
C VAL A 206 -6.67 -3.94 5.20
N GLY A 207 -5.94 -5.05 5.01
CA GLY A 207 -5.88 -6.14 5.98
C GLY A 207 -5.34 -5.69 7.35
N VAL A 208 -4.27 -4.89 7.36
CA VAL A 208 -3.72 -4.28 8.59
C VAL A 208 -4.72 -3.34 9.24
N ASP A 209 -5.42 -2.51 8.45
CA ASP A 209 -6.46 -1.60 8.95
C ASP A 209 -7.58 -2.38 9.66
N ALA A 210 -8.07 -3.46 9.05
CA ALA A 210 -9.09 -4.34 9.61
C ALA A 210 -8.62 -5.02 10.92
N LEU A 211 -7.36 -5.49 10.97
CA LEU A 211 -6.76 -6.07 12.17
C LEU A 211 -6.67 -5.05 13.31
N LEU A 212 -6.31 -3.80 13.01
CA LEU A 212 -6.24 -2.74 14.00
C LEU A 212 -7.64 -2.37 14.52
N ILE A 213 -8.64 -2.26 13.64
CA ILE A 213 -10.04 -2.02 14.03
C ILE A 213 -10.53 -3.11 14.99
N LEU A 214 -10.25 -4.38 14.69
CA LEU A 214 -10.61 -5.50 15.56
C LEU A 214 -9.88 -5.41 16.91
N SER A 215 -8.60 -5.06 16.90
CA SER A 215 -7.79 -4.91 18.12
C SER A 215 -8.33 -3.79 19.02
N ILE A 216 -8.70 -2.64 18.43
CA ILE A 216 -9.35 -1.53 19.14
C ILE A 216 -10.70 -1.94 19.72
N ALA A 217 -11.52 -2.69 18.98
CA ALA A 217 -12.79 -3.21 19.48
C ALA A 217 -12.61 -4.12 20.69
N CYS A 218 -11.61 -5.02 20.66
CA CYS A 218 -11.23 -5.86 21.79
C CYS A 218 -10.77 -5.03 22.99
N LEU A 219 -9.93 -4.02 22.78
CA LEU A 219 -9.45 -3.13 23.84
C LEU A 219 -10.58 -2.30 24.47
N LEU A 220 -11.52 -1.80 23.65
CA LEU A 220 -12.73 -1.11 24.12
C LEU A 220 -13.59 -2.01 25.01
N LYS A 221 -13.76 -3.27 24.61
CA LYS A 221 -14.51 -4.26 25.39
C LYS A 221 -13.81 -4.57 26.71
N ASP A 222 -12.51 -4.83 26.70
CA ASP A 222 -11.72 -5.09 27.91
C ASP A 222 -11.81 -3.93 28.92
N ARG A 223 -11.65 -2.68 28.45
CA ARG A 223 -11.79 -1.50 29.33
C ARG A 223 -13.20 -1.35 29.91
N LYS A 224 -14.24 -1.65 29.13
CA LYS A 224 -15.63 -1.63 29.60
C LYS A 224 -15.88 -2.68 30.69
N GLU A 225 -15.33 -3.89 30.52
CA GLU A 225 -15.45 -4.96 31.51
C GLU A 225 -14.72 -4.59 32.82
N ARG A 226 -13.50 -4.03 32.73
CA ARG A 226 -12.74 -3.55 33.90
C ARG A 226 -13.47 -2.45 34.68
N GLU A 227 -14.08 -1.48 34.00
CA GLU A 227 -14.92 -0.45 34.65
C GLU A 227 -16.12 -1.07 35.35
N ARG A 228 -16.76 -2.09 34.75
CA ARG A 228 -17.89 -2.79 35.38
C ARG A 228 -17.45 -3.51 36.65
N TYR A 229 -16.30 -4.19 36.64
CA TYR A 229 -15.78 -4.86 37.83
C TYR A 229 -15.43 -3.86 38.94
N ARG A 230 -14.81 -2.73 38.59
CA ARG A 230 -14.55 -1.66 39.57
C ARG A 230 -15.84 -1.17 40.25
N HIS A 231 -16.91 -0.97 39.49
CA HIS A 231 -18.21 -0.58 40.07
C HIS A 231 -18.87 -1.69 40.91
N ILE A 232 -18.56 -2.96 40.67
CA ILE A 232 -19.00 -4.06 41.52
C ILE A 232 -18.20 -4.06 42.82
N ASP A 233 -16.88 -3.91 42.76
CA ASP A 233 -16.01 -3.86 43.94
C ASP A 233 -16.37 -2.67 44.86
N GLU A 234 -16.64 -1.49 44.27
CA GLU A 234 -17.13 -0.30 44.96
C GLU A 234 -18.46 -0.56 45.71
N LYS A 235 -19.37 -1.33 45.11
CA LYS A 235 -20.69 -1.65 45.71
C LYS A 235 -20.60 -2.72 46.79
N THR A 236 -19.63 -3.61 46.71
CA THR A 236 -19.50 -4.76 47.63
C THR A 236 -18.77 -4.39 48.92
N GLY A 237 -18.40 -3.10 49.10
CA GLY A 237 -17.70 -2.61 50.29
C GLY A 237 -16.29 -3.19 50.43
N TYR A 238 -15.73 -3.75 49.35
CA TYR A 238 -14.41 -4.33 49.36
C TYR A 238 -13.36 -3.22 49.27
N THR A 239 -13.06 -2.55 50.39
CA THR A 239 -11.83 -1.79 50.59
C THR A 239 -10.68 -2.76 50.83
N GLY A 240 -10.35 -3.55 49.80
CA GLY A 240 -9.16 -4.40 49.79
C GLY A 240 -8.01 -3.65 49.11
N ILE A 241 -7.20 -2.98 49.94
CA ILE A 241 -5.79 -2.57 49.77
C ILE A 241 -5.21 -2.54 48.35
#